data_AF-A0A7J7X5J1-F1
#
_entry.id   AF-A0A7J7X5J1-F1
#
_cell.length_a   1.000
_cell.length_b   1.000
_cell.length_c   1.000
_cell.angle_alpha   90.00
_cell.angle_beta   90.00
_cell.angle_gamma   90.00
#
_symmetry.space_group_name_H-M   'P 1'
#
loop_
_entity.id
_entity.type
_entity.pdbx_description
1 polymer ?
#
loop_
_entity_poly.entity_id
_entity_poly.type
_entity_poly.pdbx_seq_one_letter_code
_entity_poly.pdbx_strand_id
1 'polypeptide(L)'
;MTASTDDLVVLCGITAGATGAKLGSDEKERILLLWKVVDLANKNVGQLHEVLVRPDQLERTEDCKEETKIDTESLSSAPQQFNQSVSNELNIGVGISFCLCTDGQLCVRQILHPEASKKKILLPECFYSFSDLRKEFKNCCPDSPDIDKLDVAAMTECIL
;
A
#
# COMPACT_ATOMS: atom_id res chain seq x y z
N MET A 1 -4.77 21.51 -8.75
CA MET A 1 -5.43 21.68 -7.45
C MET A 1 -5.70 20.29 -6.91
N THR A 2 -4.91 19.81 -5.96
CA THR A 2 -5.26 18.64 -5.16
C THR A 2 -6.28 19.14 -4.13
N ALA A 3 -7.51 18.63 -4.18
CA ALA A 3 -8.47 18.88 -3.12
C ALA A 3 -7.89 18.27 -1.83
N SER A 4 -7.92 19.00 -0.73
CA SER A 4 -7.60 18.43 0.59
C SER A 4 -8.71 17.43 0.92
N THR A 5 -8.34 16.16 1.04
CA THR A 5 -9.26 15.11 1.48
C THR A 5 -9.17 14.99 2.99
N ASP A 6 -10.31 14.84 3.67
CA ASP A 6 -10.33 14.62 5.12
C ASP A 6 -9.92 13.17 5.49
N ASP A 7 -9.83 12.29 4.49
CA ASP A 7 -9.46 10.89 4.65
C ASP A 7 -8.19 10.52 3.87
N LEU A 8 -7.34 9.71 4.51
CA LEU A 8 -6.12 9.15 3.96
C LEU A 8 -6.19 7.62 4.04
N VAL A 9 -5.82 6.92 2.98
CA VAL A 9 -5.63 5.47 3.01
C VAL A 9 -4.14 5.18 2.91
N VAL A 10 -3.55 4.69 3.99
CA VAL A 10 -2.13 4.33 4.02
C VAL A 10 -1.99 2.89 3.56
N LEU A 11 -1.21 2.67 2.51
CA LEU A 11 -0.96 1.37 1.90
C LEU A 11 0.53 0.99 2.02
N CYS A 12 0.77 -0.25 2.44
CA CYS A 12 2.08 -0.87 2.50
C CYS A 12 2.07 -2.20 1.72
N GLY A 13 3.15 -2.47 1.01
CA GLY A 13 3.35 -3.72 0.27
C GLY A 13 4.70 -4.33 0.64
N ILE A 14 4.68 -5.59 1.02
CA ILE A 14 5.85 -6.38 1.37
C ILE A 14 5.93 -7.53 0.39
N THR A 15 7.10 -7.80 -0.18
CA THR A 15 7.30 -8.98 -1.03
C THR A 15 8.09 -10.04 -0.27
N ALA A 16 8.03 -11.29 -0.74
CA ALA A 16 8.96 -12.33 -0.32
C ALA A 16 10.39 -12.15 -0.87
N GLY A 17 10.64 -11.05 -1.60
CA GLY A 17 11.88 -10.76 -2.30
C GLY A 17 12.68 -9.64 -1.67
N ALA A 18 13.28 -8.82 -2.51
CA ALA A 18 14.07 -7.67 -2.11
C ALA A 18 13.22 -6.64 -1.35
N THR A 19 13.82 -6.00 -0.34
CA THR A 19 13.17 -5.04 0.58
C THR A 19 13.90 -3.68 0.61
N GLY A 20 13.34 -2.70 1.33
CA GLY A 20 13.92 -1.37 1.48
C GLY A 20 14.06 -0.63 0.15
N ALA A 21 15.24 -0.06 -0.13
CA ALA A 21 15.51 0.66 -1.39
C ALA A 21 15.45 -0.22 -2.65
N LYS A 22 15.38 -1.54 -2.49
CA LYS A 22 15.28 -2.52 -3.58
C LYS A 22 13.92 -3.23 -3.60
N LEU A 23 12.91 -2.69 -2.90
CA LEU A 23 11.61 -3.32 -2.73
C LEU A 23 10.97 -3.77 -4.06
N GLY A 24 10.78 -5.08 -4.25
CA GLY A 24 10.16 -5.63 -5.46
C GLY A 24 11.05 -5.65 -6.71
N SER A 25 12.33 -5.27 -6.61
CA SER A 25 13.27 -5.26 -7.75
C SER A 25 13.60 -6.64 -8.32
N ASP A 26 13.29 -7.71 -7.59
CA ASP A 26 13.45 -9.10 -7.99
C ASP A 26 12.14 -9.75 -8.47
N GLU A 27 11.09 -8.94 -8.67
CA GLU A 27 9.80 -9.32 -9.27
C GLU A 27 9.16 -10.56 -8.63
N LYS A 28 9.30 -10.72 -7.29
CA LYS A 28 8.62 -11.79 -6.56
C LYS A 28 7.12 -11.55 -6.48
N GLU A 29 6.34 -12.50 -7.00
CA GLU A 29 4.88 -12.42 -7.08
C GLU A 29 4.15 -12.62 -5.73
N ARG A 30 4.84 -13.16 -4.70
CA ARG A 30 4.25 -13.30 -3.35
C ARG A 30 4.33 -11.96 -2.62
N ILE A 31 3.16 -11.36 -2.40
CA ILE A 31 3.03 -10.01 -1.86
C ILE A 31 2.07 -10.04 -0.67
N LEU A 32 2.44 -9.42 0.45
CA LEU A 32 1.52 -9.06 1.51
C LEU A 32 1.18 -7.58 1.36
N LEU A 33 -0.10 -7.28 1.16
CA LEU A 33 -0.61 -5.91 1.15
C LEU A 33 -1.27 -5.63 2.48
N LEU A 34 -0.96 -4.48 3.06
CA LEU A 34 -1.56 -3.98 4.29
C LEU A 34 -2.08 -2.57 4.08
N TRP A 35 -3.24 -2.24 4.63
CA TRP A 35 -3.75 -0.89 4.58
C TRP A 35 -4.58 -0.51 5.81
N LYS A 36 -4.64 0.80 6.04
CA LYS A 36 -5.49 1.44 7.05
C LYS A 36 -6.12 2.70 6.50
N VAL A 37 -7.37 2.94 6.89
CA VAL A 37 -8.03 4.23 6.72
C VAL A 37 -7.66 5.14 7.89
N VAL A 38 -7.35 6.40 7.61
CA VAL A 38 -7.02 7.43 8.59
C VAL A 38 -7.92 8.62 8.35
N ASP A 39 -8.75 8.91 9.34
CA ASP A 39 -9.63 10.08 9.40
C ASP A 39 -8.81 11.24 9.99
N LEU A 40 -8.45 12.20 9.13
CA LEU A 40 -7.62 13.34 9.51
C LEU A 40 -8.42 14.37 10.31
N ALA A 41 -9.72 14.48 10.08
CA ALA A 41 -10.59 15.43 10.77
C ALA A 41 -10.78 15.06 12.25
N ASN A 42 -11.04 13.78 12.52
CA ASN A 42 -11.25 13.25 13.86
C ASN A 42 -9.97 12.65 14.49
N LYS A 43 -8.86 12.63 13.74
CA LYS A 43 -7.57 12.04 14.16
C LYS A 43 -7.70 10.58 14.60
N ASN A 44 -8.52 9.83 13.87
CA ASN A 44 -8.80 8.44 14.16
C ASN A 44 -8.11 7.52 13.14
N VAL A 45 -7.66 6.36 13.61
CA VAL A 45 -7.04 5.33 12.77
C VAL A 45 -7.94 4.12 12.76
N GLY A 46 -8.30 3.71 11.56
CA GLY A 46 -9.12 2.56 11.25
C GLY A 46 -8.49 1.21 11.59
N GLN A 47 -9.23 0.16 11.24
CA GLN A 47 -8.76 -1.21 11.42
C GLN A 47 -7.60 -1.53 10.45
N LEU A 48 -6.75 -2.48 10.84
CA LEU A 48 -5.76 -3.04 9.93
C LEU A 48 -6.44 -4.03 8.99
N HIS A 49 -6.29 -3.82 7.70
CA HIS A 49 -6.64 -4.80 6.68
C HIS A 49 -5.36 -5.38 6.10
N GLU A 50 -5.34 -6.68 5.85
CA GLU A 50 -4.20 -7.38 5.28
C GLU A 50 -4.66 -8.48 4.33
N VAL A 51 -3.95 -8.64 3.21
CA VAL A 51 -4.21 -9.72 2.25
C VAL A 51 -2.92 -10.27 1.69
N LEU A 52 -2.79 -11.59 1.68
CA LEU A 52 -1.67 -12.29 1.09
C LEU A 52 -1.99 -12.65 -0.36
N VAL A 53 -1.29 -12.02 -1.31
CA VAL A 53 -1.37 -12.32 -2.74
C VAL A 53 -0.45 -13.50 -3.08
N ARG A 54 -1.03 -14.56 -3.64
CA ARG A 54 -0.27 -15.73 -4.11
C ARG A 54 0.33 -15.54 -5.50
N PRO A 55 1.52 -16.13 -5.76
CA PRO A 55 2.03 -16.33 -7.11
C PRO A 55 1.07 -17.16 -7.97
N ASP A 56 1.02 -16.90 -9.27
CA ASP A 56 0.14 -17.65 -10.18
C ASP A 56 0.75 -19.03 -10.52
N GLN A 57 2.08 -19.15 -10.47
CA GLN A 57 2.85 -20.34 -10.88
C GLN A 57 3.40 -21.18 -9.71
N LEU A 58 2.77 -21.14 -8.54
CA LEU A 58 3.17 -22.08 -7.48
C LEU A 58 2.69 -23.49 -7.87
N GLU A 59 3.59 -24.31 -8.41
CA GLU A 59 3.37 -25.76 -8.46
C GLU A 59 2.97 -26.20 -7.04
N ARG A 60 1.78 -26.79 -6.93
CA ARG A 60 1.23 -27.35 -5.69
C ARG A 60 2.14 -28.48 -5.19
N THR A 61 3.28 -28.18 -4.60
CA THR A 61 3.85 -29.09 -3.61
C THR A 61 3.06 -28.87 -2.32
N GLU A 62 2.45 -29.94 -1.82
CA GLU A 62 1.52 -29.91 -0.67
C GLU A 62 2.15 -29.43 0.65
N ASP A 63 3.46 -29.18 0.64
CA ASP A 63 4.27 -28.91 1.84
C ASP A 63 4.32 -27.42 2.25
N CYS A 64 3.78 -26.48 1.46
CA CYS A 64 3.79 -25.04 1.76
C CYS A 64 2.45 -24.49 2.27
N LYS A 65 1.72 -25.27 3.07
CA LYS A 65 0.59 -24.75 3.87
C LYS A 65 1.12 -24.29 5.23
N GLU A 66 1.83 -23.17 5.26
CA GLU A 66 2.01 -22.46 6.52
C GLU A 66 0.68 -21.78 6.90
N GLU A 67 0.18 -22.15 8.08
CA GLU A 67 -1.01 -21.64 8.76
C GLU A 67 -0.86 -20.16 9.11
N THR A 68 -0.90 -19.29 8.10
CA THR A 68 -1.09 -17.86 8.33
C THR A 68 -2.59 -17.59 8.43
N LYS A 69 -3.04 -16.92 9.50
CA LYS A 69 -4.45 -16.48 9.67
C LYS A 69 -4.85 -15.36 8.70
N ILE A 70 -4.06 -15.15 7.64
CA ILE A 70 -4.17 -14.05 6.71
C ILE A 70 -4.99 -14.52 5.52
N ASP A 71 -6.02 -13.76 5.17
CA ASP A 71 -6.83 -14.03 4.00
C ASP A 71 -5.94 -14.08 2.76
N THR A 72 -6.05 -15.19 2.03
CA THR A 72 -5.16 -15.46 0.91
C THR A 72 -5.92 -15.35 -0.40
N GLU A 73 -5.40 -14.54 -1.31
CA GLU A 73 -6.10 -14.08 -2.50
C GLU A 73 -5.21 -14.08 -3.74
N SER A 74 -5.84 -13.94 -4.90
CA SER A 74 -5.13 -13.63 -6.15
C SER A 74 -4.93 -12.13 -6.27
N LEU A 75 -4.02 -11.72 -7.15
CA LEU A 75 -3.86 -10.29 -7.46
C LEU A 75 -5.12 -9.70 -8.11
N SER A 76 -6.01 -10.51 -8.67
CA SER A 76 -7.28 -10.03 -9.20
C SER A 76 -8.31 -9.68 -8.12
N SER A 77 -8.31 -10.39 -6.99
CA SER A 77 -9.25 -10.14 -5.88
C SER A 77 -8.72 -9.16 -4.84
N ALA A 78 -7.41 -9.10 -4.61
CA ALA A 78 -6.83 -8.20 -3.60
C ALA A 78 -7.17 -6.70 -3.81
N PRO A 79 -7.06 -6.11 -5.02
CA PRO A 79 -7.48 -4.72 -5.25
C PRO A 79 -8.99 -4.50 -5.09
N GLN A 80 -9.80 -5.53 -5.36
CA GLN A 80 -11.26 -5.47 -5.15
C GLN A 80 -11.59 -5.47 -3.66
N GLN A 81 -10.91 -6.30 -2.86
CA GLN A 81 -11.04 -6.30 -1.40
C GLN A 81 -10.57 -4.98 -0.78
N PHE A 82 -9.47 -4.42 -1.28
CA PHE A 82 -9.03 -3.08 -0.92
C PHE A 82 -10.14 -2.05 -1.15
N ASN A 83 -10.69 -1.99 -2.36
CA ASN A 83 -11.76 -1.03 -2.66
C ASN A 83 -13.00 -1.24 -1.80
N GLN A 84 -13.42 -2.49 -1.60
CA GLN A 84 -14.62 -2.81 -0.83
C GLN A 84 -14.46 -2.43 0.64
N SER A 85 -13.31 -2.76 1.24
CA SER A 85 -13.01 -2.44 2.64
C SER A 85 -12.94 -0.93 2.87
N VAL A 86 -12.22 -0.20 2.01
CA VAL A 86 -12.14 1.26 2.07
C VAL A 86 -13.52 1.91 1.89
N SER A 87 -14.31 1.43 0.93
CA SER A 87 -15.66 1.96 0.68
C SER A 87 -16.60 1.74 1.87
N ASN A 88 -16.50 0.58 2.51
CA ASN A 88 -17.31 0.26 3.69
C ASN A 88 -16.92 1.12 4.89
N GLU A 89 -15.63 1.30 5.14
CA GLU A 89 -15.13 2.02 6.31
C GLU A 89 -15.36 3.53 6.20
N LEU A 90 -15.14 4.10 5.03
CA LEU A 90 -15.38 5.53 4.77
C LEU A 90 -16.86 5.86 4.51
N ASN A 91 -17.76 4.86 4.48
CA ASN A 91 -19.16 5.02 4.07
C ASN A 91 -19.29 5.84 2.78
N ILE A 92 -18.43 5.55 1.78
CA ILE A 92 -18.30 6.36 0.56
C ILE A 92 -19.63 6.33 -0.20
N GLY A 93 -20.49 7.31 0.06
CA GLY A 93 -21.51 7.77 -0.86
C GLY A 93 -20.87 8.58 -2.00
N VAL A 94 -21.69 9.05 -2.93
CA VAL A 94 -21.25 9.97 -3.99
C VAL A 94 -20.69 11.25 -3.34
N GLY A 95 -19.38 11.49 -3.44
CA GLY A 95 -18.75 12.77 -3.08
C GLY A 95 -17.60 12.74 -2.06
N ILE A 96 -17.31 11.60 -1.42
CA ILE A 96 -16.13 11.47 -0.54
C ILE A 96 -14.95 10.96 -1.37
N SER A 97 -13.90 11.76 -1.47
CA SER A 97 -12.62 11.36 -2.08
C SER A 97 -11.60 11.15 -0.98
N PHE A 98 -10.86 10.05 -1.01
CA PHE A 98 -9.70 9.82 -0.15
C PHE A 98 -8.39 9.99 -0.93
N CYS A 99 -7.29 10.21 -0.22
CA CYS A 99 -5.95 10.18 -0.80
C CYS A 99 -5.28 8.84 -0.49
N LEU A 100 -4.78 8.13 -1.51
CA LEU A 100 -3.90 6.98 -1.28
C LEU A 100 -2.51 7.49 -0.91
N CYS A 101 -1.91 6.94 0.14
CA CYS A 101 -0.58 7.32 0.60
C CYS A 101 0.30 6.09 0.81
N THR A 102 1.56 6.18 0.40
CA THR A 102 2.54 5.10 0.54
C THR A 102 3.87 5.62 1.08
N ASP A 103 4.61 4.76 1.77
CA ASP A 103 5.99 5.03 2.17
C ASP A 103 6.93 4.90 0.96
N GLY A 104 7.10 6.00 0.23
CA GLY A 104 7.79 5.98 -1.06
C GLY A 104 6.94 5.38 -2.19
N GLN A 105 7.46 5.45 -3.41
CA GLN A 105 6.73 5.03 -4.61
C GLN A 105 6.83 3.53 -4.94
N LEU A 106 7.74 2.77 -4.30
CA LEU A 106 8.12 1.43 -4.76
C LEU A 106 6.98 0.42 -4.63
N CYS A 107 6.17 0.50 -3.57
CA CYS A 107 5.01 -0.36 -3.39
C CYS A 107 4.07 -0.33 -4.61
N VAL A 108 3.78 0.86 -5.13
CA VAL A 108 2.89 1.00 -6.29
C VAL A 108 3.64 0.68 -7.58
N ARG A 109 4.83 1.27 -7.78
CA ARG A 109 5.51 1.28 -9.07
C ARG A 109 6.38 0.05 -9.37
N GLN A 110 6.89 -0.63 -8.35
CA GLN A 110 7.76 -1.80 -8.51
C GLN A 110 7.06 -3.11 -8.14
N ILE A 111 5.96 -3.06 -7.39
CA ILE A 111 5.19 -4.25 -7.03
C ILE A 111 3.86 -4.27 -7.80
N LEU A 112 2.95 -3.36 -7.44
CA LEU A 112 1.56 -3.46 -7.90
C LEU A 112 1.39 -3.23 -9.41
N HIS A 113 1.98 -2.17 -9.97
CA HIS A 113 1.88 -1.86 -11.39
C HIS A 113 2.50 -2.95 -12.28
N PRO A 114 3.74 -3.43 -12.03
CA PRO A 114 4.33 -4.52 -12.82
C PRO A 114 3.50 -5.79 -12.76
N GLU A 115 3.09 -6.21 -11.56
CA GLU A 115 2.32 -7.44 -11.37
C GLU A 115 0.94 -7.37 -12.02
N ALA A 116 0.23 -6.24 -11.88
CA ALA A 116 -1.05 -6.04 -12.53
C ALA A 116 -0.91 -6.03 -14.07
N SER A 117 0.13 -5.38 -14.60
CA SER A 117 0.42 -5.36 -16.03
C SER A 117 0.70 -6.76 -16.59
N LYS A 118 1.57 -7.53 -15.92
CA LYS A 118 1.91 -8.92 -16.28
C LYS A 118 0.67 -9.81 -16.34
N LYS A 119 -0.26 -9.62 -15.38
CA LYS A 119 -1.50 -10.40 -15.25
C LYS A 119 -2.70 -9.80 -16.00
N LYS A 120 -2.51 -8.67 -16.71
CA LYS A 120 -3.55 -7.94 -17.44
C LYS A 120 -4.73 -7.53 -16.55
N ILE A 121 -4.44 -7.15 -15.31
CA ILE A 121 -5.41 -6.67 -14.33
C ILE A 121 -5.42 -5.15 -14.35
N LEU A 122 -6.61 -4.55 -14.43
CA LEU A 122 -6.77 -3.12 -14.25
C LEU A 122 -6.84 -2.81 -12.76
N LEU A 123 -5.94 -1.95 -12.27
CA LEU A 123 -5.99 -1.51 -10.88
C LEU A 123 -7.04 -0.42 -10.70
N PRO A 124 -7.58 -0.26 -9.48
CA PRO A 124 -8.45 0.87 -9.15
C PRO A 124 -7.76 2.22 -9.40
N GLU A 125 -8.55 3.25 -9.71
CA GLU A 125 -8.03 4.57 -10.10
C GLU A 125 -7.09 5.19 -9.05
N CYS A 126 -7.36 4.96 -7.76
CA CYS A 126 -6.53 5.46 -6.65
C CYS A 126 -5.07 4.96 -6.72
N PHE A 127 -4.78 3.83 -7.37
CA PHE A 127 -3.41 3.33 -7.54
C PHE A 127 -2.61 4.09 -8.61
N TYR A 128 -3.23 5.02 -9.35
CA TYR A 128 -2.57 5.87 -10.34
C TYR A 128 -2.36 7.30 -9.85
N SER A 129 -2.92 7.66 -8.69
CA SER A 129 -2.76 8.98 -8.06
C SER A 129 -2.60 8.80 -6.55
N PHE A 130 -1.36 8.92 -6.07
CA PHE A 130 -1.01 8.67 -4.67
C PHE A 130 0.02 9.68 -4.16
N SER A 131 0.02 9.89 -2.84
CA SER A 131 0.99 10.71 -2.12
C SER A 131 2.15 9.86 -1.61
N ASP A 132 3.36 10.33 -1.86
CA ASP A 132 4.59 9.73 -1.36
C ASP A 132 4.92 10.37 0.01
N LEU A 133 4.74 9.60 1.08
CA LEU A 133 4.90 10.08 2.45
C LEU A 133 6.28 10.70 2.69
N ARG A 134 7.34 10.17 2.09
CA ARG A 134 8.71 10.67 2.26
C ARG A 134 8.88 12.05 1.63
N LYS A 135 8.23 12.28 0.48
CA LYS A 135 8.22 13.60 -0.18
C LYS A 135 7.41 14.60 0.61
N GLU A 136 6.21 14.22 1.06
CA GLU A 136 5.38 15.09 1.89
C GLU A 136 6.09 15.44 3.21
N PHE A 137 6.77 14.47 3.83
CA PHE A 137 7.58 14.71 5.02
C PHE A 137 8.73 15.68 4.77
N LYS A 138 9.50 15.49 3.68
CA LYS A 138 10.59 16.41 3.33
C LYS A 138 10.08 17.83 3.06
N ASN A 139 8.89 17.96 2.49
CA ASN A 139 8.26 19.26 2.25
C ASN A 139 7.89 19.98 3.57
N CYS A 140 7.40 19.25 4.58
CA CYS A 140 7.03 19.84 5.87
C CYS A 140 8.21 19.96 6.86
N CYS A 141 9.26 19.16 6.68
CA CYS A 141 10.46 19.13 7.52
C CYS A 141 11.72 19.32 6.65
N PRO A 142 12.04 20.54 6.20
CA PRO A 142 13.15 20.79 5.28
C PRO A 142 14.52 20.34 5.81
N ASP A 143 14.70 20.38 7.14
CA ASP A 143 15.94 20.00 7.83
C ASP A 143 16.08 18.48 8.04
N SER A 144 15.09 17.67 7.65
CA SER A 144 15.18 16.22 7.70
C SER A 144 16.30 15.70 6.79
N PRO A 145 16.73 14.44 6.94
CA PRO A 145 17.62 13.79 5.98
C PRO A 145 17.12 13.86 4.53
N ASP A 146 18.03 13.58 3.59
CA ASP A 146 17.71 13.43 2.17
C ASP A 146 16.65 12.34 1.96
N ILE A 147 15.81 12.49 0.92
CA ILE A 147 14.65 11.62 0.67
C ILE A 147 15.03 10.13 0.55
N ASP A 148 16.20 9.81 0.01
CA ASP A 148 16.72 8.44 -0.13
C ASP A 148 17.13 7.81 1.21
N LYS A 149 17.34 8.63 2.24
CA LYS A 149 17.63 8.22 3.61
C LYS A 149 16.40 8.25 4.52
N LEU A 150 15.26 8.71 4.00
CA LEU A 150 14.00 8.69 4.74
C LEU A 150 13.34 7.31 4.62
N ASP A 151 12.95 6.79 5.78
CA ASP A 151 11.97 5.73 5.97
C ASP A 151 11.08 6.09 7.18
N VAL A 152 10.10 5.25 7.48
CA VAL A 152 9.16 5.51 8.59
C VAL A 152 9.88 5.66 9.94
N ALA A 153 10.97 4.93 10.18
CA ALA A 153 11.71 5.02 11.43
C ALA A 153 12.44 6.37 11.52
N ALA A 154 13.18 6.76 10.48
CA ALA A 154 13.87 8.04 10.42
C ALA A 154 12.91 9.24 10.52
N MET A 155 11.73 9.17 9.88
CA MET A 155 10.71 10.22 9.99
C MET A 155 10.18 10.34 11.42
N THR A 156 9.98 9.21 12.12
CA THR A 156 9.50 9.21 13.51
C THR A 156 10.51 9.87 14.46
N GLU A 157 11.81 9.59 14.28
CA GLU A 157 12.88 10.21 15.08
C GLU A 157 12.98 11.73 14.90
N CYS A 158 12.51 12.26 13.77
CA CYS A 158 12.51 13.71 13.49
C CYS A 158 11.32 14.46 14.11
N ILE A 159 10.26 13.76 14.54
CA ILE A 159 9.03 14.35 15.10
C ILE A 159 9.02 14.29 16.64
N LEU A 160 9.92 13.50 17.24
CA LEU A 160 10.08 13.36 18.69
C LEU A 160 11.11 14.36 19.25
#